data_AF-A0A7C5XFS7-F1
#
_entry.id   AF-A0A7C5XFS7-F1
#
_cell.length_a   1.000
_cell.length_b   1.000
_cell.length_c   1.000
_cell.angle_alpha   90.00
_cell.angle_beta   90.00
_cell.angle_gamma   90.00
#
_symmetry.space_group_name_H-M   'P 1'
#
loop_
_entity.id
_entity.type
_entity.pdbx_description
1 polymer ?
#
loop_
_entity_poly.entity_id
_entity_poly.type
_entity_poly.pdbx_seq_one_letter_code
_entity_poly.pdbx_strand_id
1 'polypeptide(L)'
;MNLEYPTQIKLLEVIDSVEELENILSTPYTETIEDLASIKGDIIILGAGGKIGPSLVLTAIRAINCGDLDKKVIAVSRFTRRDVAEKLRENGVEVVEADLSDEKAIENLAGIVNVISMVGVKFGTPVVICL
;
A
#
# COMPACT_ATOMS: atom_id res chain seq x y z
N MET A 1 -4.39 4.63 -24.43
CA MET A 1 -5.67 5.26 -24.07
C MET A 1 -5.31 6.40 -23.13
N ASN A 2 -5.46 7.65 -23.54
CA ASN A 2 -5.11 8.81 -22.70
C ASN A 2 -6.21 8.99 -21.66
N LEU A 3 -6.01 8.43 -20.48
CA LEU A 3 -6.77 8.82 -19.31
C LEU A 3 -6.11 10.11 -18.79
N GLU A 4 -6.82 11.23 -18.94
CA GLU A 4 -6.46 12.48 -18.24
C GLU A 4 -6.65 12.21 -16.74
N TYR A 5 -5.56 11.87 -16.06
CA TYR A 5 -5.57 11.69 -14.61
C TYR A 5 -5.48 13.07 -13.95
N PRO A 6 -6.37 13.35 -12.99
CA PRO A 6 -6.49 14.69 -12.47
C PRO A 6 -5.24 15.03 -11.66
N THR A 7 -4.59 16.14 -12.03
CA THR A 7 -3.57 16.82 -11.21
C THR A 7 -4.14 17.36 -9.89
N GLN A 8 -5.46 17.23 -9.67
CA GLN A 8 -6.18 17.71 -8.51
C GLN A 8 -7.30 16.74 -8.11
N ILE A 9 -7.21 16.14 -6.92
CA ILE A 9 -8.33 15.37 -6.37
C ILE A 9 -9.52 16.32 -6.21
N LYS A 10 -10.60 16.07 -6.95
CA LYS A 10 -11.87 16.77 -6.75
C LYS A 10 -12.46 16.27 -5.44
N LEU A 11 -12.21 16.98 -4.34
CA LEU A 11 -12.89 16.70 -3.08
C LEU A 11 -14.39 16.87 -3.29
N LEU A 12 -15.14 15.81 -3.00
CA LEU A 12 -16.58 15.86 -2.92
C LEU A 12 -16.99 16.72 -1.72
N GLU A 13 -18.09 17.48 -1.84
CA GLU A 13 -18.63 18.26 -0.73
C GLU A 13 -19.10 17.37 0.43
N VAL A 14 -19.42 16.10 0.14
CA VAL A 14 -19.86 15.08 1.10
C VAL A 14 -19.22 13.74 0.72
N ILE A 15 -18.85 12.95 1.73
CA ILE A 15 -18.36 11.58 1.58
C ILE A 15 -19.30 10.68 2.39
N ASP A 16 -20.00 9.77 1.72
CA ASP A 16 -21.12 9.01 2.28
C ASP A 16 -20.70 7.67 2.91
N SER A 17 -19.47 7.20 2.61
CA SER A 17 -18.97 5.93 3.15
C SER A 17 -17.45 5.89 3.31
N VAL A 18 -16.98 4.97 4.16
CA VAL A 18 -15.54 4.67 4.28
C VAL A 18 -14.99 4.12 2.96
N GLU A 19 -15.77 3.34 2.22
CA GLU A 19 -15.32 2.80 0.93
C GLU A 19 -15.12 3.90 -0.12
N GLU A 20 -16.02 4.88 -0.16
CA GLU A 20 -15.87 6.05 -1.02
C GLU A 20 -14.64 6.87 -0.63
N LEU A 21 -14.44 7.11 0.67
CA LEU A 21 -13.24 7.76 1.17
C LEU A 21 -11.97 7.03 0.73
N GLU A 22 -11.91 5.71 0.92
CA GLU A 22 -10.77 4.89 0.54
C GLU A 22 -10.52 4.92 -0.97
N ASN A 23 -11.57 4.93 -1.79
CA ASN A 23 -11.46 5.04 -3.24
C ASN A 23 -10.83 6.38 -3.65
N ILE A 24 -11.24 7.48 -3.03
CA ILE A 24 -10.67 8.82 -3.27
C ILE A 24 -9.21 8.85 -2.82
N LEU A 25 -8.92 8.41 -1.59
CA LEU A 25 -7.56 8.42 -1.01
C LEU A 25 -6.57 7.54 -1.78
N SER A 26 -7.07 6.49 -2.44
CA SER A 26 -6.24 5.60 -3.27
C SER A 26 -6.18 5.99 -4.74
N THR A 27 -6.66 7.18 -5.12
CA THR A 27 -6.49 7.68 -6.49
C THR A 27 -5.04 8.16 -6.68
N PRO A 28 -4.28 7.60 -7.64
CA PRO A 28 -2.91 8.02 -7.88
C PRO A 28 -2.86 9.39 -8.58
N TYR A 29 -1.84 10.18 -8.24
CA TYR A 29 -1.48 11.38 -9.00
C TYR A 29 -0.64 11.00 -10.23
N THR A 30 -0.62 11.86 -11.24
CA THR A 30 0.20 11.67 -12.44
C THR A 30 1.68 11.52 -12.09
N GLU A 31 2.16 12.34 -11.16
CA GLU A 31 3.53 12.33 -10.64
C GLU A 31 3.86 10.97 -10.00
N THR A 32 2.90 10.32 -9.33
CA THR A 32 3.10 8.98 -8.76
C THR A 32 3.29 7.93 -9.86
N ILE A 33 2.55 8.04 -10.96
CA ILE A 33 2.70 7.13 -12.12
C ILE A 33 4.07 7.32 -12.76
N GLU A 34 4.48 8.57 -12.96
CA GLU A 34 5.79 8.94 -13.54
C GLU A 34 6.95 8.48 -12.65
N ASP A 35 6.85 8.70 -11.34
CA ASP A 35 7.84 8.24 -10.36
C ASP A 35 8.00 6.73 -10.41
N LEU A 36 6.88 5.99 -10.41
CA LEU A 36 6.92 4.52 -10.52
C LEU A 36 7.48 4.07 -11.88
N ALA A 37 7.21 4.78 -12.98
CA ALA A 37 7.78 4.46 -14.28
C ALA A 37 9.31 4.66 -14.31
N SER A 38 9.82 5.63 -13.55
CA SER A 38 11.25 5.99 -13.53
C SER A 38 12.13 4.99 -12.76
N ILE A 39 11.55 4.28 -11.78
CA ILE A 39 12.29 3.32 -10.94
C ILE A 39 12.23 1.90 -11.51
N LYS A 40 13.27 1.10 -11.26
CA LYS A 40 13.34 -0.30 -11.70
C LYS A 40 12.93 -1.25 -10.57
N GLY A 41 12.35 -2.39 -10.94
CA GLY A 41 11.93 -3.43 -10.00
C GLY A 41 10.56 -3.19 -9.37
N ASP A 42 10.19 -4.13 -8.52
CA ASP A 42 8.91 -4.18 -7.79
C ASP A 42 8.93 -3.29 -6.54
N ILE A 43 7.76 -3.06 -5.95
CA ILE A 43 7.58 -2.25 -4.74
C ILE A 43 7.14 -3.15 -3.59
N ILE A 44 7.85 -3.07 -2.46
CA ILE A 44 7.44 -3.70 -1.20
C ILE A 44 7.04 -2.65 -0.17
N ILE A 45 5.89 -2.86 0.47
CA ILE A 45 5.33 -1.97 1.50
C ILE A 45 5.25 -2.74 2.81
N LEU A 46 6.11 -2.37 3.75
CA LEU A 46 6.19 -2.97 5.09
C LEU A 46 5.24 -2.24 6.05
N GLY A 47 4.45 -2.98 6.82
CA GLY A 47 3.41 -2.39 7.68
C GLY A 47 2.11 -2.08 6.93
N ALA A 48 1.88 -2.74 5.79
CA ALA A 48 0.75 -2.49 4.89
C ALA A 48 -0.65 -2.69 5.51
N GLY A 49 -0.78 -3.49 6.57
CA GLY A 49 -2.05 -3.73 7.27
C GLY A 49 -2.44 -2.66 8.29
N GLY A 50 -1.69 -1.56 8.38
CA GLY A 50 -2.00 -0.42 9.25
C GLY A 50 -3.24 0.36 8.83
N LYS A 51 -3.49 1.52 9.44
CA LYS A 51 -4.64 2.37 9.03
C LYS A 51 -4.45 3.05 7.68
N ILE A 52 -3.21 3.44 7.35
CA ILE A 52 -2.87 4.16 6.11
C ILE A 52 -2.34 3.19 5.04
N GLY A 53 -1.78 2.06 5.46
CA GLY A 53 -1.13 1.10 4.58
C GLY A 53 -2.01 0.61 3.43
N PRO A 54 -3.27 0.19 3.66
CA PRO A 54 -4.12 -0.32 2.60
C PRO A 54 -4.37 0.71 1.50
N SER A 55 -4.66 1.96 1.87
CA SER A 55 -4.86 3.05 0.90
C SER A 55 -3.60 3.28 0.07
N LEU A 56 -2.41 3.30 0.69
CA LEU A 56 -1.14 3.47 -0.03
C LEU A 56 -0.84 2.32 -1.00
N VAL A 57 -1.06 1.08 -0.56
CA VAL A 57 -0.91 -0.12 -1.39
C VAL A 57 -1.84 -0.05 -2.60
N LEU A 58 -3.09 0.35 -2.39
CA LEU A 58 -4.06 0.55 -3.46
C LEU A 58 -3.65 1.69 -4.41
N THR A 59 -3.10 2.80 -3.90
CA THR A 59 -2.54 3.87 -4.74
C THR A 59 -1.42 3.33 -5.64
N ALA A 60 -0.50 2.54 -5.09
CA ALA A 60 0.64 2.01 -5.83
C ALA A 60 0.21 1.05 -6.96
N ILE A 61 -0.69 0.09 -6.67
CA ILE A 61 -1.15 -0.85 -7.69
C ILE A 61 -2.01 -0.16 -8.76
N ARG A 62 -2.82 0.84 -8.37
CA ARG A 62 -3.56 1.66 -9.33
C ARG A 62 -2.63 2.47 -10.21
N ALA A 63 -1.58 3.08 -9.67
CA ALA A 63 -0.59 3.81 -10.46
C ALA A 63 0.12 2.90 -11.48
N ILE A 64 0.50 1.69 -11.07
CA ILE A 64 1.07 0.67 -11.95
C ILE A 64 0.11 0.32 -13.09
N ASN A 65 -1.15 0.03 -12.77
CA ASN A 65 -2.17 -0.31 -13.77
C ASN A 65 -2.46 0.87 -14.71
N CYS A 66 -2.53 2.09 -14.17
CA CYS A 66 -2.76 3.31 -14.94
C CYS A 66 -1.63 3.64 -15.92
N GLY A 67 -0.38 3.35 -15.53
CA GLY A 67 0.81 3.53 -16.35
C GLY A 67 1.15 2.34 -17.26
N ASP A 68 0.35 1.26 -17.23
CA ASP A 68 0.64 -0.01 -17.93
C ASP A 68 2.07 -0.52 -17.62
N LEU A 69 2.47 -0.44 -16.35
CA LEU A 69 3.81 -0.79 -15.89
C LEU A 69 3.90 -2.28 -15.54
N ASP A 70 4.95 -2.96 -16.02
CA ASP A 70 5.26 -4.34 -15.61
C ASP A 70 5.98 -4.36 -14.26
N LYS A 71 5.19 -4.24 -13.18
CA LYS A 71 5.67 -4.19 -11.79
C LYS A 71 4.67 -4.85 -10.85
N LYS A 72 5.18 -5.38 -9.74
CA LYS A 72 4.36 -5.90 -8.64
C LYS A 72 4.37 -4.98 -7.43
N VAL A 73 3.28 -5.04 -6.67
CA VAL A 73 3.20 -4.49 -5.32
C VAL A 73 3.11 -5.65 -4.33
N ILE A 74 4.06 -5.70 -3.40
CA ILE A 74 4.12 -6.67 -2.31
C ILE A 74 3.77 -5.96 -1.00
N ALA A 75 2.65 -6.34 -0.40
CA ALA A 75 2.17 -5.78 0.86
C ALA A 75 2.49 -6.72 2.02
N VAL A 76 3.29 -6.26 2.98
CA VAL A 76 3.75 -7.07 4.11
C VAL A 76 3.21 -6.53 5.42
N SER A 77 2.52 -7.38 6.17
CA SER A 77 2.05 -7.07 7.51
C SER A 77 1.61 -8.32 8.24
N ARG A 78 1.26 -8.19 9.52
CA ARG A 78 0.61 -9.27 10.27
C ARG A 78 -0.82 -9.54 9.82
N PHE A 79 -1.44 -8.58 9.12
CA PHE A 79 -2.82 -8.63 8.62
C PHE A 79 -3.82 -9.23 9.63
N THR A 80 -3.83 -8.70 10.85
CA THR A 80 -4.73 -9.14 11.93
C THR A 80 -6.21 -9.05 11.53
N ARG A 81 -6.52 -8.20 10.56
CA ARG A 81 -7.80 -8.02 9.89
C ARG A 81 -7.78 -8.73 8.53
N ARG A 82 -8.47 -9.87 8.41
CA ARG A 82 -8.49 -10.69 7.18
C ARG A 82 -9.15 -9.98 5.99
N ASP A 83 -10.17 -9.18 6.27
CA ASP A 83 -10.88 -8.36 5.27
C ASP A 83 -9.93 -7.43 4.50
N VAL A 84 -8.92 -6.89 5.18
CA VAL A 84 -7.90 -6.04 4.55
C VAL A 84 -7.03 -6.84 3.60
N ALA A 85 -6.53 -8.00 4.02
CA ALA A 85 -5.68 -8.84 3.19
C ALA A 85 -6.41 -9.37 1.95
N GLU A 86 -7.66 -9.81 2.10
CA GLU A 86 -8.50 -10.26 0.99
C GLU A 86 -8.74 -9.14 -0.02
N LYS A 87 -9.14 -7.95 0.44
CA LYS A 87 -9.34 -6.79 -0.43
C LYS A 87 -8.08 -6.42 -1.24
N LEU A 88 -6.90 -6.51 -0.63
CA LEU A 88 -5.64 -6.25 -1.34
C LEU A 88 -5.37 -7.30 -2.42
N ARG A 89 -5.56 -8.59 -2.11
CA ARG A 89 -5.40 -9.68 -3.09
C ARG A 89 -6.37 -9.53 -4.27
N GLU A 90 -7.62 -9.17 -4.00
CA GLU A 90 -8.63 -8.91 -5.03
C GLU A 90 -8.25 -7.78 -5.99
N ASN A 91 -7.44 -6.81 -5.52
CA ASN A 91 -6.91 -5.71 -6.33
C ASN A 91 -5.57 -6.05 -7.02
N GLY A 92 -5.16 -7.33 -7.02
CA GLY A 92 -3.93 -7.79 -7.71
C GLY A 92 -2.63 -7.57 -6.92
N VAL A 93 -2.73 -7.31 -5.62
CA VAL A 93 -1.56 -7.12 -4.75
C VAL A 93 -1.07 -8.47 -4.22
N GLU A 94 0.24 -8.68 -4.23
CA GLU A 94 0.85 -9.82 -3.55
C GLU A 94 0.89 -9.55 -2.04
N VAL A 95 0.22 -10.38 -1.25
CA VAL A 95 0.10 -10.19 0.19
C VAL A 95 0.95 -11.22 0.93
N VAL A 96 1.91 -10.73 1.72
CA VAL A 96 2.76 -11.56 2.59
C VAL A 96 2.40 -11.31 4.04
N GLU A 97 1.89 -12.35 4.70
CA GLU A 97 1.59 -12.33 6.13
C GLU A 97 2.86 -12.63 6.92
N ALA A 98 3.42 -11.61 7.58
CA ALA A 98 4.66 -11.73 8.33
C ALA A 98 4.69 -10.77 9.53
N ASP A 99 5.35 -11.21 10.61
CA ASP A 99 5.70 -10.32 11.71
C ASP A 99 7.04 -9.64 11.42
N LEU A 100 7.01 -8.31 11.35
CA LEU A 100 8.19 -7.50 11.02
C LEU A 100 9.13 -7.30 12.23
N SER A 101 8.80 -7.86 13.40
CA SER A 101 9.78 -8.03 14.48
C SER A 101 10.52 -9.36 14.44
N ASP A 102 10.14 -10.29 13.55
CA ASP A 102 10.86 -11.55 13.34
C ASP A 102 11.92 -11.37 12.24
N GLU A 103 13.20 -11.36 12.63
CA GLU A 103 14.33 -11.19 11.71
C GLU A 103 14.31 -12.22 10.58
N LYS A 104 13.92 -13.47 10.85
CA LYS A 104 13.87 -14.53 9.82
C LYS A 104 12.80 -14.24 8.77
N ALA A 105 11.69 -13.64 9.19
CA ALA A 105 10.63 -13.25 8.26
C ALA A 105 11.10 -12.13 7.33
N ILE A 106 11.94 -11.22 7.82
CA ILE A 106 12.54 -10.14 7.01
C ILE A 106 13.58 -10.69 6.03
N GLU A 107 14.43 -11.64 6.45
CA GLU A 107 15.43 -12.26 5.57
C GLU A 107 14.80 -12.90 4.32
N ASN A 108 13.61 -13.50 4.47
CA ASN A 108 12.86 -14.09 3.37
C ASN A 108 12.29 -13.06 2.38
N LEU A 109 12.28 -11.76 2.73
CA LEU A 109 11.84 -10.66 1.87
C LEU A 109 13.00 -10.01 1.09
N ALA A 110 14.23 -10.53 1.25
CA ALA A 110 15.41 -9.98 0.61
C ALA A 110 15.35 -10.10 -0.93
N GLY A 111 15.73 -9.03 -1.63
CA GLY A 111 15.83 -9.00 -3.10
C GLY A 111 15.00 -7.91 -3.80
N ILE A 112 14.09 -7.25 -3.08
CA ILE A 112 13.29 -6.14 -3.63
C ILE A 112 13.99 -4.80 -3.33
N VAL A 113 14.18 -4.01 -4.38
CA VAL A 113 15.00 -2.79 -4.33
C VAL A 113 14.22 -1.59 -3.77
N ASN A 114 12.91 -1.51 -4.03
CA ASN A 114 12.09 -0.35 -3.65
C ASN A 114 11.25 -0.68 -2.42
N VAL A 115 11.66 -0.17 -1.26
CA VAL A 115 11.03 -0.45 0.04
C VAL A 115 10.38 0.80 0.60
N ILE A 116 9.09 0.73 0.91
CA ILE A 116 8.38 1.71 1.74
C ILE A 116 8.14 1.10 3.12
N SER A 117 8.81 1.62 4.15
CA SER A 117 8.59 1.18 5.52
C SER A 117 7.59 2.09 6.25
N MET A 118 6.45 1.52 6.61
CA MET A 118 5.41 2.17 7.43
C MET A 118 5.33 1.56 8.84
N VAL A 119 6.37 0.82 9.24
CA VAL A 119 6.43 0.19 10.55
C VAL A 119 6.66 1.26 11.61
N GLY A 120 5.70 1.42 12.52
CA GLY A 120 5.79 2.36 13.62
C GLY A 120 4.77 2.08 14.70
N VAL A 121 5.14 2.37 15.95
CA VAL A 121 4.21 2.40 17.07
C VAL A 121 3.44 3.71 17.00
N LYS A 122 2.11 3.64 17.00
CA LYS A 122 1.25 4.82 17.06
C LYS A 122 0.23 4.71 18.19
N PHE A 123 -0.57 5.75 18.39
CA PHE A 123 -1.62 5.80 19.40
C PHE A 123 -2.51 4.56 19.36
N GLY A 124 -2.62 3.87 20.50
CA GLY A 124 -3.45 2.68 20.68
C GLY A 124 -2.78 1.35 20.28
N THR A 125 -1.50 1.33 19.91
CA THR A 125 -0.75 0.07 19.84
C THR A 125 -0.46 -0.41 21.27
N PRO A 126 -0.96 -1.57 21.72
CA PRO A 126 -0.58 -2.10 23.02
C PRO A 126 0.91 -2.40 23.00
N VAL A 127 1.68 -1.64 23.77
CA VAL A 127 3.09 -1.94 24.03
C VAL A 127 3.14 -2.60 25.39
N VAL A 128 3.50 -3.88 25.43
CA VAL A 128 3.90 -4.50 26.70
C VAL A 128 5.33 -4.03 26.96
N ILE A 129 5.47 -2.96 27.74
CA ILE A 129 6.76 -2.58 28.30
C ILE A 129 6.96 -3.48 29.51
N CYS A 130 7.77 -4.54 29.36
CA CYS A 130 8.35 -5.21 30.52
C CYS A 130 9.34 -4.22 31.16
N LEU A 131 8.97 -3.66 32.31
CA LEU A 131 9.90 -3.05 33.25
C LEU A 131 10.57 -4.13 34.10
#